data_AF-A0A0D0A177-F1
#
_entry.id   AF-A0A0D0A177-F1
#
_cell.length_a   1.000
_cell.length_b   1.000
_cell.length_c   1.000
_cell.angle_alpha   90.00
_cell.angle_beta   90.00
_cell.angle_gamma   90.00
#
_symmetry.space_group_name_H-M   'P 1'
#
loop_
_entity.id
_entity.type
_entity.pdbx_description
1 polymer ?
#
loop_
_entity_poly.entity_id
_entity_poly.type
_entity_poly.pdbx_seq_one_letter_code
_entity_poly.pdbx_strand_id
1 'polypeptide(L)'
;MQLHAVSVCTSVCPMNQYKPTPPLDQIEPHIRRLWKARLTDKEIIAEVRKHIDMSVYGISLTKFLEIRKQLGLLRTRQQGHTCESIREVMVEMRNMYPDAGVREMIGLLFHEQGMAVSRSVMRDYCITYEPHLLKQRKVNRLQRRRFWAASVNDIWAVDQHDKWLRFGLPLHTGIEPFLGRILWMKVWHSNRNPQLILSYYLGTIKEFGYIPMITQSDPGTENFGIANAQTLL
;
A
#
# COMPACT_ATOMS: atom_id res chain seq x y z
N MET A 1 3.00 48.52 68.60
CA MET A 1 2.39 48.35 67.26
C MET A 1 3.43 47.72 66.34
N GLN A 2 3.40 46.39 66.20
CA GLN A 2 4.22 45.68 65.21
C GLN A 2 3.42 45.58 63.90
N LEU A 3 3.98 46.15 62.84
CA LEU A 3 3.46 46.02 61.47
C LEU A 3 3.96 44.68 60.91
N HIS A 4 3.06 43.71 60.77
CA HIS A 4 3.32 42.49 60.01
C HIS A 4 3.23 42.79 58.51
N ALA A 5 4.35 42.66 57.80
CA ALA A 5 4.39 42.67 56.35
C ALA A 5 3.77 41.36 55.82
N VAL A 6 2.66 41.48 55.09
CA VAL A 6 2.04 40.37 54.36
C VAL A 6 2.85 40.18 53.08
N SER A 7 3.67 39.12 53.04
CA SER A 7 4.36 38.66 51.83
C SER A 7 3.34 38.09 50.85
N VAL A 8 3.09 38.80 49.76
CA VAL A 8 2.29 38.30 48.63
C VAL A 8 3.14 37.28 47.89
N CYS A 9 2.89 36.00 48.15
CA CYS A 9 3.50 34.90 47.42
C CYS A 9 2.87 34.82 46.03
N THR A 10 3.46 35.49 45.03
CA THR A 10 3.12 35.27 43.62
C THR A 10 3.64 33.90 43.21
N SER A 11 2.78 32.89 43.27
CA SER A 11 3.07 31.56 42.74
C SER A 11 3.22 31.64 41.22
N VAL A 12 4.46 31.67 40.74
CA VAL A 12 4.77 31.48 39.32
C VAL A 12 4.50 30.00 39.02
N CYS A 13 3.40 29.73 38.31
CA CYS A 13 3.16 28.39 37.76
C CYS A 13 4.35 28.01 36.85
N PRO A 14 4.87 26.76 36.92
CA PRO A 14 5.98 26.35 36.09
C PRO A 14 5.61 26.48 34.61
N MET A 15 6.41 27.24 33.85
CA MET A 15 6.28 27.33 32.39
C MET A 15 6.33 25.92 31.79
N ASN A 16 5.27 25.56 31.07
CA ASN A 16 5.16 24.28 30.40
C ASN A 16 6.37 24.10 29.46
N GLN A 17 7.20 23.08 29.70
CA GLN A 17 8.41 22.82 28.91
C GLN A 17 8.11 22.41 27.47
N TYR A 18 6.85 22.10 27.16
CA TYR A 18 6.40 21.70 25.84
C TYR A 18 5.85 22.88 25.05
N LYS A 19 6.27 22.98 23.79
CA LYS A 19 5.74 23.97 22.84
C LYS A 19 4.22 23.85 22.73
N PRO A 20 3.49 24.96 22.63
CA PRO A 20 2.04 24.93 22.45
C PRO A 20 1.66 24.18 21.18
N THR A 21 0.45 23.61 21.19
CA THR A 21 -0.14 23.01 19.99
C THR A 21 -0.51 24.12 19.01
N PRO A 22 -0.24 23.96 17.71
CA PRO A 22 -0.65 24.96 16.71
C PRO A 22 -2.17 25.15 16.70
N PRO A 23 -2.66 26.37 16.38
CA PRO A 23 -4.08 26.64 16.25
C PRO A 23 -4.79 25.66 15.29
N LEU A 24 -5.98 25.18 15.67
CA LEU A 24 -6.67 24.11 14.94
C LEU A 24 -7.09 24.55 13.53
N ASP A 25 -7.50 25.81 13.38
CA ASP A 25 -7.89 26.46 12.14
C ASP A 25 -6.78 26.43 11.08
N GLN A 26 -5.52 26.52 11.49
CA GLN A 26 -4.38 26.48 10.57
C GLN A 26 -4.06 25.06 10.10
N ILE A 27 -4.23 24.06 10.97
CA ILE A 27 -3.81 22.68 10.68
C ILE A 27 -4.93 21.80 10.11
N GLU A 28 -6.19 22.05 10.47
CA GLU A 28 -7.33 21.21 10.10
C GLU A 28 -7.49 21.02 8.57
N PRO A 29 -7.37 22.05 7.72
CA PRO A 29 -7.49 21.88 6.27
C PRO A 29 -6.43 20.92 5.72
N HIS A 30 -5.19 21.02 6.21
CA HIS A 30 -4.11 20.12 5.84
C HIS A 30 -4.37 18.68 6.30
N ILE A 31 -4.83 18.51 7.54
CA ILE A 31 -5.17 17.20 8.11
C ILE A 31 -6.28 16.54 7.28
N ARG A 32 -7.36 17.26 6.97
CA ARG A 32 -8.48 16.74 6.16
C ARG A 32 -8.05 16.36 4.75
N ARG A 33 -7.20 17.17 4.11
CA ARG A 33 -6.65 16.88 2.78
C ARG A 33 -5.82 15.59 2.80
N LEU A 34 -4.88 15.48 3.73
CA LEU A 34 -3.98 14.33 3.85
C LEU A 34 -4.73 13.07 4.32
N TRP A 35 -5.79 13.24 5.11
CA TRP A 35 -6.72 12.17 5.48
C TRP A 35 -7.45 11.63 4.26
N LYS A 36 -8.01 12.49 3.41
CA LYS A 36 -8.64 12.08 2.14
C LYS A 36 -7.65 11.33 1.25
N ALA A 37 -6.36 11.69 1.26
CA ALA A 37 -5.30 10.95 0.57
C ALA A 37 -4.94 9.59 1.23
N ARG A 38 -5.63 9.18 2.30
CA ARG A 38 -5.43 7.91 3.04
C ARG A 38 -4.02 7.70 3.61
N LEU A 39 -3.27 8.78 3.84
CA LEU A 39 -1.96 8.70 4.49
C LEU A 39 -2.08 8.19 5.92
N THR A 40 -1.02 7.58 6.42
CA THR A 40 -0.90 7.13 7.81
C THR A 40 -0.74 8.30 8.78
N ASP A 41 -1.05 8.09 10.06
CA ASP A 41 -0.94 9.15 11.08
C ASP A 41 0.49 9.72 11.16
N LYS A 42 1.53 8.89 10.93
CA LYS A 42 2.93 9.34 10.91
C LYS A 42 3.25 10.22 9.70
N GLU A 43 2.78 9.84 8.53
CA GLU A 43 2.97 10.61 7.29
C GLU A 43 2.23 11.95 7.36
N ILE A 44 0.99 11.95 7.88
CA ILE A 44 0.22 13.19 8.07
C ILE A 44 0.99 14.14 8.98
N ILE A 45 1.52 13.67 10.11
CA ILE A 45 2.31 14.50 11.03
C ILE A 45 3.59 15.02 10.36
N ALA A 46 4.31 14.16 9.64
CA ALA A 46 5.53 14.55 8.96
C ALA A 46 5.27 15.67 7.94
N GLU A 47 4.13 15.62 7.24
CA GLU A 47 3.75 16.64 6.27
C GLU A 47 3.22 17.91 6.94
N VAL A 48 2.39 17.78 7.96
CA VAL A 48 1.83 18.92 8.72
C VAL A 48 2.96 19.74 9.37
N ARG A 49 4.03 19.09 9.85
CA ARG A 49 5.22 19.78 10.39
C ARG A 49 5.94 20.69 9.40
N LYS A 50 5.79 20.49 8.09
CA LYS A 50 6.36 21.37 7.06
C LYS A 50 5.58 22.68 6.89
N HIS A 51 4.33 22.70 7.34
CA HIS A 51 3.42 23.85 7.19
C HIS A 51 3.27 24.67 8.48
N ILE A 52 3.93 24.28 9.56
CA ILE A 52 3.87 24.95 10.87
C ILE A 52 5.25 25.47 11.23
N ASP A 53 5.30 26.64 11.86
CA ASP A 53 6.52 27.12 12.50
C ASP A 53 6.88 26.26 13.72
N MET A 54 7.80 25.32 13.51
CA MET A 54 8.29 24.41 14.55
C MET A 54 9.12 25.13 15.63
N SER A 55 9.51 26.40 15.44
CA SER A 55 10.20 27.17 16.48
C SER A 55 9.23 27.53 17.61
N VAL A 56 7.99 27.88 17.27
CA VAL A 56 6.93 28.31 18.20
C VAL A 56 6.05 27.13 18.62
N TYR A 57 5.66 26.26 17.70
CA TYR A 57 4.66 25.23 17.93
C TYR A 57 5.23 23.81 17.87
N GLY A 58 4.55 22.88 18.56
CA GLY A 58 4.89 21.46 18.56
C GLY A 58 3.66 20.58 18.43
N ILE A 59 3.76 19.52 17.62
CA ILE A 59 2.72 18.48 17.52
C ILE A 59 3.33 17.09 17.72
N SER A 60 2.96 16.47 18.83
CA SER A 60 3.29 15.08 19.13
C SER A 60 2.27 14.12 18.50
N LEU A 61 2.63 12.86 18.34
CA LEU A 61 1.71 11.84 17.82
C LEU A 61 0.47 11.70 18.72
N THR A 62 0.65 11.68 20.04
CA THR A 62 -0.46 11.61 20.99
C THR A 62 -1.43 12.77 20.83
N LYS A 63 -0.90 14.00 20.71
CA LYS A 63 -1.75 15.18 20.54
C LYS A 63 -2.47 15.20 19.19
N PHE A 64 -1.77 14.78 18.14
CA PHE A 64 -2.39 14.60 16.83
C PHE A 64 -3.54 13.58 16.86
N LEU A 65 -3.38 12.46 17.58
CA LEU A 65 -4.45 11.46 17.74
C LEU A 65 -5.66 12.02 18.49
N GLU A 66 -5.47 12.91 19.47
CA GLU A 66 -6.56 13.63 20.15
C GLU A 66 -7.29 14.58 19.18
N ILE A 67 -6.54 15.44 18.47
CA ILE A 67 -7.09 16.35 17.46
C ILE A 67 -7.87 15.56 16.41
N ARG A 68 -7.30 14.47 15.91
CA ARG A 68 -7.93 13.60 14.91
C ARG A 68 -9.27 13.05 15.41
N LYS A 69 -9.35 12.63 16.68
CA LYS A 69 -10.60 12.18 17.31
C LYS A 69 -11.60 13.33 17.44
N GLN A 70 -11.16 14.53 17.83
CA GLN A 70 -12.01 15.72 17.91
C GLN A 70 -12.60 16.09 16.54
N LEU A 71 -11.83 15.91 15.46
CA LEU A 71 -12.28 16.12 14.08
C LEU A 71 -13.19 15.00 13.53
N GLY A 72 -13.48 13.95 14.32
CA GLY A 72 -14.29 12.80 13.90
C GLY A 72 -13.60 11.85 12.91
N LEU A 73 -12.29 12.03 12.66
CA LEU A 73 -11.55 11.28 11.65
C LEU A 73 -11.08 9.93 12.22
N LEU A 74 -12.00 9.00 12.43
CA LEU A 74 -11.71 7.71 13.05
C LEU A 74 -11.14 6.68 12.04
N ARG A 75 -10.15 5.88 12.48
CA ARG A 75 -9.59 4.79 11.66
C ARG A 75 -10.45 3.54 11.76
N THR A 76 -10.24 2.59 10.86
CA THR A 76 -11.00 1.32 10.77
C THR A 76 -11.26 0.62 12.09
N ARG A 77 -10.23 0.41 12.92
CA ARG A 77 -10.39 -0.27 14.22
C ARG A 77 -11.27 0.52 15.20
N GLN A 78 -11.23 1.86 15.11
CA GLN A 78 -12.02 2.75 15.97
C GLN A 78 -13.47 2.82 15.51
N GLN A 79 -13.73 2.78 14.20
CA GLN A 79 -15.09 2.75 13.66
C GLN A 79 -15.76 1.38 13.86
N GLY A 80 -14.99 0.29 13.82
CA GLY A 80 -15.47 -1.04 14.24
C GLY A 80 -16.62 -1.60 13.42
N HIS A 81 -16.78 -1.17 12.16
CA HIS A 81 -17.87 -1.60 11.29
C HIS A 81 -17.94 -3.12 11.13
N THR A 82 -19.16 -3.64 11.20
CA THR A 82 -19.54 -5.04 10.94
C THR A 82 -20.24 -5.17 9.59
N CYS A 83 -20.42 -6.39 9.10
CA CYS A 83 -21.17 -6.68 7.87
C CYS A 83 -22.57 -6.04 7.90
N GLU A 84 -23.20 -6.02 9.07
CA GLU A 84 -24.57 -5.57 9.23
C GLU A 84 -24.62 -4.04 9.24
N SER A 85 -23.65 -3.40 9.88
CA SER A 85 -23.56 -1.93 9.93
C SER A 85 -23.30 -1.27 8.57
N ILE A 86 -22.69 -1.99 7.63
CA ILE A 86 -22.38 -1.45 6.30
C ILE A 86 -23.47 -1.78 5.27
N ARG A 87 -24.48 -2.58 5.64
CA ARG A 87 -25.36 -3.24 4.67
C ARG A 87 -26.20 -2.26 3.87
N GLU A 88 -26.85 -1.32 4.53
CA GLU A 88 -27.73 -0.33 3.87
C GLU A 88 -26.91 0.54 2.91
N VAL A 89 -25.82 1.10 3.41
CA VAL A 89 -24.87 1.91 2.61
C VAL A 89 -24.32 1.09 1.44
N MET A 90 -24.00 -0.19 1.64
CA MET A 90 -23.50 -1.05 0.57
C MET A 90 -24.53 -1.25 -0.55
N VAL A 91 -25.83 -1.35 -0.24
CA VAL A 91 -26.88 -1.46 -1.25
C VAL A 91 -26.93 -0.18 -2.10
N GLU A 92 -26.87 0.99 -1.46
CA GLU A 92 -26.82 2.28 -2.16
C GLU A 92 -25.57 2.42 -3.03
N MET A 93 -24.41 2.09 -2.46
CA MET A 93 -23.13 2.14 -3.17
C MET A 93 -23.08 1.17 -4.35
N ARG A 94 -23.74 0.01 -4.25
CA ARG A 94 -23.81 -0.96 -5.36
C ARG A 94 -24.70 -0.47 -6.50
N ASN A 95 -25.73 0.32 -6.22
CA ASN A 95 -26.54 0.96 -7.26
C ASN A 95 -25.73 1.99 -8.06
N MET A 96 -24.85 2.75 -7.39
CA MET A 96 -23.98 3.73 -8.05
C MET A 96 -22.77 3.08 -8.73
N TYR A 97 -22.21 2.01 -8.13
CA TYR A 97 -20.98 1.36 -8.57
C TYR A 97 -21.16 -0.18 -8.65
N PRO A 98 -21.91 -0.67 -9.66
CA PRO A 98 -22.30 -2.08 -9.75
C PRO A 98 -21.10 -3.03 -9.86
N ASP A 99 -20.11 -2.66 -10.69
CA ASP A 99 -18.96 -3.53 -10.98
C ASP A 99 -17.81 -3.42 -9.97
N ALA A 100 -17.86 -2.44 -9.06
CA ALA A 100 -16.75 -2.12 -8.17
C ALA A 100 -16.33 -3.31 -7.29
N GLY A 101 -15.04 -3.66 -7.39
CA GLY A 101 -14.46 -4.79 -6.67
C GLY A 101 -14.31 -4.52 -5.16
N VAL A 102 -13.99 -5.55 -4.37
CA VAL A 102 -13.82 -5.44 -2.91
C VAL A 102 -12.88 -4.30 -2.50
N ARG A 103 -11.70 -4.20 -3.15
CA ARG A 103 -10.71 -3.16 -2.81
C ARG A 103 -11.21 -1.76 -3.16
N GLU A 104 -11.86 -1.65 -4.31
CA GLU A 104 -12.40 -0.40 -4.83
C GLU A 104 -13.59 0.08 -3.99
N MET A 105 -14.48 -0.82 -3.59
CA MET A 105 -15.62 -0.50 -2.73
C MET A 105 -15.18 -0.01 -1.34
N ILE A 106 -14.12 -0.59 -0.76
CA ILE A 106 -13.50 -0.03 0.46
C ILE A 106 -12.98 1.39 0.20
N GLY A 107 -12.42 1.63 -1.00
CA GLY A 107 -12.10 2.94 -1.57
C GLY A 107 -13.27 3.91 -1.42
N LEU A 108 -14.33 3.60 -2.15
CA LEU A 108 -15.52 4.41 -2.32
C LEU A 108 -16.24 4.69 -1.00
N LEU A 109 -16.43 3.68 -0.14
CA LEU A 109 -17.05 3.87 1.17
C LEU A 109 -16.34 4.92 2.03
N PHE A 110 -15.01 5.02 1.96
CA PHE A 110 -14.29 6.05 2.70
C PHE A 110 -14.47 7.43 2.10
N HIS A 111 -14.50 7.56 0.78
CA HIS A 111 -14.54 8.84 0.09
C HIS A 111 -15.95 9.43 0.05
N GLU A 112 -16.95 8.59 -0.23
CA GLU A 112 -18.36 8.99 -0.35
C GLU A 112 -19.05 9.04 1.01
N GLN A 113 -18.75 8.09 1.90
CA GLN A 113 -19.51 7.87 3.14
C GLN A 113 -18.67 8.08 4.42
N GLY A 114 -17.38 8.38 4.30
CA GLY A 114 -16.48 8.51 5.46
C GLY A 114 -16.24 7.21 6.23
N MET A 115 -16.64 6.05 5.68
CA MET A 115 -16.57 4.75 6.32
C MET A 115 -15.27 4.02 5.98
N ALA A 116 -14.42 3.85 6.98
CA ALA A 116 -13.16 3.12 6.91
C ALA A 116 -13.38 1.63 7.24
N VAL A 117 -13.90 0.85 6.29
CA VAL A 117 -14.20 -0.58 6.48
C VAL A 117 -12.96 -1.46 6.33
N SER A 118 -12.84 -2.49 7.16
CA SER A 118 -11.73 -3.45 7.06
C SER A 118 -11.89 -4.38 5.85
N ARG A 119 -10.77 -4.89 5.33
CA ARG A 119 -10.79 -5.82 4.20
C ARG A 119 -11.49 -7.14 4.56
N SER A 120 -11.37 -7.61 5.80
CA SER A 120 -12.04 -8.83 6.25
C SER A 120 -13.56 -8.63 6.25
N VAL A 121 -14.06 -7.56 6.87
CA VAL A 121 -15.50 -7.26 6.95
C VAL A 121 -16.11 -7.10 5.57
N MET A 122 -15.46 -6.36 4.66
CA MET A 122 -15.95 -6.23 3.28
C MET A 122 -15.96 -7.58 2.55
N ARG A 123 -14.92 -8.41 2.76
CA ARG A 123 -14.86 -9.73 2.15
C ARG A 123 -15.99 -10.62 2.67
N ASP A 124 -16.23 -10.62 3.97
CA ASP A 124 -17.26 -11.42 4.61
C ASP A 124 -18.65 -10.96 4.16
N TYR A 125 -18.87 -9.64 4.05
CA TYR A 125 -20.07 -9.08 3.44
C TYR A 125 -20.29 -9.60 2.01
N CYS A 126 -19.29 -9.49 1.13
CA CYS A 126 -19.42 -9.96 -0.25
C CYS A 126 -19.63 -11.48 -0.35
N ILE A 127 -19.06 -12.27 0.54
CA ILE A 127 -19.29 -13.72 0.58
C ILE A 127 -20.73 -14.03 1.00
N THR A 128 -21.23 -13.34 2.02
CA THR A 128 -22.56 -13.58 2.60
C THR A 128 -23.67 -13.06 1.70
N TYR A 129 -23.56 -11.83 1.20
CA TYR A 129 -24.65 -11.14 0.50
C TYR A 129 -24.50 -11.08 -1.02
N GLU A 130 -23.27 -11.16 -1.55
CA GLU A 130 -22.98 -11.00 -2.99
C GLU A 130 -22.18 -12.18 -3.60
N PRO A 131 -22.48 -13.46 -3.27
CA PRO A 131 -21.68 -14.59 -3.74
C PRO A 131 -21.71 -14.74 -5.27
N HIS A 132 -22.78 -14.26 -5.92
CA HIS A 132 -22.94 -14.28 -7.38
C HIS A 132 -21.93 -13.36 -8.07
N LEU A 133 -21.70 -12.14 -7.57
CA LEU A 133 -20.68 -11.21 -8.10
C LEU A 133 -19.28 -11.79 -7.96
N LEU A 134 -19.00 -12.47 -6.84
CA LEU A 134 -17.71 -13.16 -6.65
C LEU A 134 -17.52 -14.31 -7.64
N LYS A 135 -18.57 -15.08 -7.93
CA LYS A 135 -18.53 -16.15 -8.94
C LYS A 135 -18.31 -15.55 -10.33
N GLN A 136 -19.08 -14.54 -10.72
CA GLN A 136 -18.96 -13.90 -12.03
C GLN A 136 -17.53 -13.37 -12.28
N ARG A 137 -16.90 -12.76 -11.26
CA ARG A 137 -15.52 -12.25 -11.37
C ARG A 137 -14.45 -13.35 -11.51
N LYS A 138 -14.75 -14.58 -11.08
CA LYS A 138 -13.84 -15.73 -11.25
C LYS A 138 -13.96 -16.36 -12.64
N VAL A 139 -15.14 -16.24 -13.26
CA VAL A 139 -15.40 -16.75 -14.60
C VAL A 139 -14.65 -15.85 -15.63
N ASN A 140 -14.14 -16.46 -16.70
CA ASN A 140 -13.53 -15.78 -17.87
C ASN A 140 -12.17 -15.06 -17.71
N ARG A 141 -11.42 -15.21 -16.60
CA ARG A 141 -10.14 -14.48 -16.41
C ARG A 141 -8.88 -15.13 -16.95
N LEU A 142 -8.84 -16.44 -17.16
CA LEU A 142 -7.66 -17.10 -17.73
C LEU A 142 -7.75 -17.15 -19.25
N GLN A 143 -7.79 -15.98 -19.89
CA GLN A 143 -7.43 -15.91 -21.30
C GLN A 143 -5.91 -16.04 -21.37
N ARG A 144 -5.42 -17.20 -21.85
CA ARG A 144 -3.99 -17.40 -22.08
C ARG A 144 -3.52 -16.33 -23.06
N ARG A 145 -2.59 -15.48 -22.62
CA ARG A 145 -1.88 -14.58 -23.53
C ARG A 145 -1.13 -15.45 -24.53
N ARG A 146 -1.26 -15.13 -25.82
CA ARG A 146 -0.42 -15.73 -26.86
C ARG A 146 0.93 -15.02 -26.82
N PHE A 147 2.00 -15.80 -26.64
CA PHE A 147 3.35 -15.33 -26.92
C PHE A 147 3.55 -15.38 -28.44
N TRP A 148 4.02 -14.28 -29.01
CA TRP A 148 4.41 -14.21 -30.41
C TRP A 148 5.91 -14.05 -30.43
N ALA A 149 6.62 -15.05 -30.96
CA ALA A 149 8.06 -15.04 -31.16
C ALA A 149 8.31 -15.41 -32.63
N ALA A 150 9.14 -14.63 -33.32
CA ALA A 150 9.45 -14.81 -34.74
C ALA A 150 10.42 -15.97 -34.98
N SER A 151 11.30 -16.25 -34.03
CA SER A 151 12.32 -17.30 -34.11
C SER A 151 12.81 -17.70 -32.71
N VAL A 152 13.71 -18.68 -32.67
CA VAL A 152 14.40 -19.10 -31.44
C VAL A 152 15.21 -17.93 -30.87
N ASN A 153 15.08 -17.68 -29.57
CA ASN A 153 15.75 -16.58 -28.86
C ASN A 153 15.27 -15.18 -29.28
N ASP A 154 14.13 -15.07 -29.96
CA ASP A 154 13.51 -13.77 -30.19
C ASP A 154 13.10 -13.12 -28.86
N ILE A 155 12.49 -13.90 -27.96
CA ILE A 155 12.05 -13.44 -26.65
C ILE A 155 12.45 -14.43 -25.57
N TRP A 156 13.04 -13.96 -24.48
CA TRP A 156 13.08 -14.71 -23.22
C TRP A 156 12.10 -14.11 -22.23
N ALA A 157 11.09 -14.90 -21.86
CA ALA A 157 10.08 -14.52 -20.89
C ALA A 157 10.52 -14.91 -19.48
N VAL A 158 10.53 -13.95 -18.57
CA VAL A 158 10.98 -14.11 -17.19
C VAL A 158 9.83 -13.81 -16.24
N ASP A 159 9.59 -14.72 -15.30
CA ASP A 159 8.51 -14.61 -14.32
C ASP A 159 8.89 -15.17 -12.95
N GLN A 160 8.24 -14.62 -11.94
CA GLN A 160 8.37 -14.99 -10.54
C GLN A 160 7.10 -15.69 -10.06
N HIS A 161 7.25 -16.85 -9.42
CA HIS A 161 6.12 -17.61 -8.89
C HIS A 161 6.06 -17.63 -7.36
N ASP A 162 5.09 -16.90 -6.81
CA ASP A 162 4.92 -16.73 -5.35
C ASP A 162 3.93 -17.71 -4.71
N LYS A 163 3.31 -18.62 -5.46
CA LYS A 163 2.30 -19.54 -4.90
C LYS A 163 2.87 -20.46 -3.82
N TRP A 164 4.17 -20.71 -3.86
CA TRP A 164 4.90 -21.57 -2.91
C TRP A 164 5.55 -20.78 -1.77
N LEU A 165 5.36 -19.46 -1.73
CA LEU A 165 5.84 -18.61 -0.64
C LEU A 165 5.26 -19.03 0.72
N ARG A 166 4.07 -19.65 0.75
CA ARG A 166 3.48 -20.25 1.96
C ARG A 166 4.35 -21.37 2.58
N PHE A 167 5.25 -21.96 1.80
CA PHE A 167 6.22 -22.96 2.25
C PHE A 167 7.62 -22.38 2.39
N GLY A 168 7.79 -21.07 2.23
CA GLY A 168 9.11 -20.42 2.20
C GLY A 168 9.92 -20.71 0.94
N LEU A 169 9.26 -21.15 -0.15
CA LEU A 169 9.91 -21.52 -1.42
C LEU A 169 9.48 -20.59 -2.58
N PRO A 170 9.97 -19.35 -2.61
CA PRO A 170 9.92 -18.52 -3.80
C PRO A 170 10.58 -19.20 -5.02
N LEU A 171 9.91 -19.18 -6.17
CA LEU A 171 10.41 -19.74 -7.43
C LEU A 171 10.61 -18.62 -8.47
N HIS A 172 11.68 -18.70 -9.25
CA HIS A 172 11.95 -17.82 -10.37
C HIS A 172 12.27 -18.62 -11.64
N THR A 173 11.70 -18.22 -12.76
CA THR A 173 11.75 -18.97 -14.02
C THR A 173 12.03 -18.08 -15.22
N GLY A 174 12.85 -18.59 -16.14
CA GLY A 174 13.04 -18.03 -17.48
C GLY A 174 12.68 -19.06 -18.51
N ILE A 175 11.91 -18.67 -19.53
CA ILE A 175 11.41 -19.54 -20.59
C ILE A 175 11.67 -18.88 -21.94
N GLU A 176 12.09 -19.68 -22.91
CA GLU A 176 12.13 -19.33 -24.34
C GLU A 176 10.80 -19.79 -24.97
N PRO A 177 9.87 -18.89 -25.33
CA PRO A 177 8.53 -19.27 -25.72
C PRO A 177 8.43 -19.95 -27.09
N PHE A 178 9.38 -19.73 -28.01
CA PHE A 178 9.31 -20.28 -29.36
C PHE A 178 9.47 -21.81 -29.35
N LEU A 179 10.48 -22.32 -28.64
CA LEU A 179 10.73 -23.74 -28.43
C LEU A 179 10.01 -24.29 -27.20
N GLY A 180 9.54 -23.43 -26.30
CA GLY A 180 9.03 -23.82 -24.99
C GLY A 180 10.13 -24.33 -24.05
N ARG A 181 11.38 -23.92 -24.26
CA ARG A 181 12.52 -24.36 -23.45
C ARG A 181 12.56 -23.61 -22.13
N ILE A 182 12.68 -24.34 -21.02
CA ILE A 182 12.99 -23.73 -19.72
C ILE A 182 14.48 -23.39 -19.71
N LEU A 183 14.77 -22.09 -19.61
CA LEU A 183 16.13 -21.55 -19.56
C LEU A 183 16.73 -21.72 -18.18
N TRP A 184 15.95 -21.39 -17.16
CA TRP A 184 16.27 -21.66 -15.76
C TRP A 184 14.99 -21.83 -14.93
N MET A 185 15.12 -22.59 -13.85
CA MET A 185 14.12 -22.73 -12.81
C MET A 185 14.85 -22.80 -11.47
N LYS A 186 14.74 -21.74 -10.66
CA LYS A 186 15.51 -21.58 -9.43
C LYS A 186 14.59 -21.31 -8.26
N VAL A 187 14.78 -22.07 -7.18
CA VAL A 187 14.10 -21.86 -5.90
C VAL A 187 15.07 -21.17 -4.96
N TRP A 188 14.62 -20.12 -4.28
CA TRP A 188 15.44 -19.40 -3.31
C TRP A 188 14.63 -18.92 -2.12
N HIS A 189 15.29 -18.44 -1.06
CA HIS A 189 14.62 -17.94 0.15
C HIS A 189 14.00 -16.53 -0.04
N SER A 190 14.31 -15.84 -1.14
CA SER A 190 13.77 -14.52 -1.48
C SER A 190 13.84 -14.29 -2.99
N ASN A 191 12.76 -13.76 -3.56
CA ASN A 191 12.73 -13.31 -4.95
C ASN A 191 12.82 -11.78 -5.09
N ARG A 192 13.08 -11.04 -4.00
CA ARG A 192 13.18 -9.56 -4.03
C ARG A 192 14.60 -9.05 -4.31
N ASN A 193 15.54 -9.95 -4.62
CA ASN A 193 16.93 -9.58 -4.84
C ASN A 193 17.23 -9.49 -6.34
N PRO A 194 17.33 -8.27 -6.92
CA PRO A 194 17.58 -8.10 -8.35
C PRO A 194 18.95 -8.64 -8.79
N GLN A 195 19.96 -8.62 -7.91
CA GLN A 195 21.29 -9.17 -8.24
C GLN A 195 21.24 -10.70 -8.40
N LEU A 196 20.42 -11.35 -7.58
CA LEU A 196 20.23 -12.80 -7.66
C LEU A 196 19.54 -13.17 -8.98
N ILE A 197 18.45 -12.48 -9.32
CA ILE A 197 17.72 -12.69 -10.57
C ILE A 197 18.61 -12.44 -11.80
N LEU A 198 19.39 -11.35 -11.77
CA LEU A 198 20.39 -11.06 -12.80
C LEU A 198 21.45 -12.17 -12.93
N SER A 199 21.89 -12.76 -11.81
CA SER A 199 22.88 -13.85 -11.87
C SER A 199 22.36 -15.09 -12.59
N TYR A 200 21.06 -15.38 -12.51
CA TYR A 200 20.45 -16.47 -13.28
C TYR A 200 20.51 -16.18 -14.78
N TYR A 201 20.16 -14.95 -15.17
CA TYR A 201 20.22 -14.52 -16.57
C TYR A 201 21.64 -14.58 -17.14
N LEU A 202 22.61 -13.97 -16.45
CA LEU A 202 24.02 -13.99 -16.89
C LEU A 202 24.62 -15.39 -16.88
N GLY A 203 24.22 -16.23 -15.92
CA GLY A 203 24.62 -17.64 -15.88
C GLY A 203 24.17 -18.40 -17.13
N THR A 204 22.91 -18.21 -17.54
CA THR A 204 22.37 -18.82 -18.76
C THR A 204 23.05 -18.29 -20.02
N ILE A 205 23.32 -16.98 -20.11
CA ILE A 205 24.08 -16.41 -21.24
C ILE A 205 25.47 -17.03 -21.33
N LYS A 206 26.17 -17.14 -20.20
CA LYS A 206 27.51 -17.73 -20.14
C LYS A 206 27.52 -19.20 -20.55
N GLU A 207 26.48 -19.95 -20.19
CA GLU A 207 26.33 -21.36 -20.56
C GLU A 207 26.06 -21.54 -22.06
N PHE A 208 25.19 -20.70 -22.63
CA PHE A 208 24.73 -20.85 -24.01
C PHE A 208 25.60 -20.11 -25.04
N GLY A 209 26.32 -19.06 -24.61
CA GLY A 209 27.14 -18.22 -25.49
C GLY A 209 26.34 -17.24 -26.36
N TYR A 210 25.05 -17.04 -26.07
CA TYR A 210 24.18 -16.09 -26.77
C TYR A 210 23.18 -15.43 -25.83
N ILE A 211 22.61 -14.32 -26.30
CA ILE A 211 21.56 -13.54 -25.63
C ILE A 211 20.28 -13.55 -26.50
N PRO A 212 19.08 -13.35 -25.91
CA PRO A 212 17.86 -13.13 -26.68
C PRO A 212 17.87 -11.76 -27.37
N MET A 213 17.01 -11.57 -28.37
CA MET A 213 16.73 -10.23 -28.90
C MET A 213 16.05 -9.34 -27.85
N ILE A 214 15.02 -9.87 -27.18
CA ILE A 214 14.22 -9.13 -26.19
C ILE A 214 14.03 -9.98 -24.93
N THR A 215 14.07 -9.32 -23.77
CA THR A 215 13.59 -9.91 -22.52
C THR A 215 12.21 -9.37 -22.18
N GLN A 216 11.30 -10.24 -21.74
CA GLN A 216 9.93 -9.87 -21.38
C GLN A 216 9.66 -10.27 -19.93
N SER A 217 9.19 -9.32 -19.11
CA SER A 217 8.76 -9.58 -17.73
C SER A 217 7.65 -8.61 -17.33
N ASP A 218 6.95 -8.91 -16.23
CA ASP A 218 6.02 -7.95 -15.63
C ASP A 218 6.79 -6.73 -15.06
N PRO A 219 6.14 -5.55 -14.94
CA PRO A 219 6.77 -4.36 -14.38
C PRO A 219 7.13 -4.57 -12.90
N GLY A 220 8.36 -4.98 -12.66
CA GLY A 220 8.88 -5.36 -11.35
C GLY A 220 10.27 -4.81 -11.14
N THR A 221 10.53 -4.25 -9.96
CA THR A 221 11.85 -3.68 -9.62
C THR A 221 12.94 -4.74 -9.55
N GLU A 222 12.55 -5.98 -9.33
CA GLU A 222 13.41 -7.16 -9.25
C GLU A 222 14.05 -7.52 -10.60
N ASN A 223 13.40 -7.16 -11.72
CA ASN A 223 13.87 -7.50 -13.07
C ASN A 223 14.75 -6.41 -13.70
N PHE A 224 14.93 -5.26 -13.03
CA PHE A 224 15.75 -4.16 -13.56
C PHE A 224 17.19 -4.58 -13.86
N GLY A 225 17.75 -5.52 -13.09
CA GLY A 225 19.08 -6.05 -13.36
C GLY A 225 19.18 -6.66 -14.76
N ILE A 226 18.19 -7.47 -15.15
CA ILE A 226 18.13 -8.12 -16.48
C ILE A 226 17.97 -7.07 -17.58
N ALA A 227 17.05 -6.10 -17.41
CA ALA A 227 16.83 -5.05 -18.38
C ALA A 227 18.10 -4.21 -18.64
N ASN A 228 18.81 -3.85 -17.57
CA ASN A 228 20.07 -3.11 -17.66
C ASN A 228 21.16 -3.93 -18.37
N ALA A 229 21.30 -5.22 -18.03
CA ALA A 229 22.26 -6.10 -18.68
C ALA A 229 21.96 -6.30 -20.17
N GLN A 230 20.70 -6.49 -20.53
CA GLN A 230 20.26 -6.64 -21.93
C GLN A 230 20.53 -5.38 -22.77
N THR A 231 20.48 -4.21 -22.15
CA THR A 231 20.73 -2.93 -22.87
C THR A 231 22.23 -2.67 -23.04
N LEU A 232 23.06 -3.23 -22.18
CA LEU A 232 24.51 -2.96 -22.14
C LEU A 232 25.35 -3.98 -22.93
N LEU A 233 24.91 -5.24 -22.97
CA LEU A 233 25.58 -6.37 -23.65
C LEU A 233 25.25 -6.41 -25.15
#